data_AF-A0A6N7MFE4-F1
#
_entry.id   AF-A0A6N7MFE4-F1
#
_cell.length_a   1.000
_cell.length_b   1.000
_cell.length_c   1.000
_cell.angle_alpha   90.00
_cell.angle_beta   90.00
_cell.angle_gamma   90.00
#
_symmetry.space_group_name_H-M   'P 1'
#
loop_
_entity.id
_entity.type
_entity.pdbx_description
1 polymer ?
#
loop_
_entity_poly.entity_id
_entity_poly.type
_entity_poly.pdbx_seq_one_letter_code
_entity_poly.pdbx_strand_id
1 'polypeptide(L)'
;MIHLNSVAIDYIWERFCETYLDKEASGIMKNIDPVLSAMGHKPFEPDSDLHQDFLIKILDKIEKLQLQYSFIDFSREIKCIRTGLKR
;
A
#
# COMPACT_ATOMS: atom_id res chain seq x y z
N MET A 1 9.42 -31.96 -1.51
CA MET A 1 8.98 -30.60 -1.89
C MET A 1 9.77 -29.62 -1.04
N ILE A 2 10.49 -28.69 -1.66
CA ILE A 2 11.23 -27.65 -0.92
C ILE A 2 10.19 -26.62 -0.47
N HIS A 3 9.90 -26.56 0.82
CA HIS A 3 9.09 -25.48 1.38
C HIS A 3 10.00 -24.26 1.56
N LEU A 4 9.68 -23.17 0.87
CA LEU A 4 10.40 -21.91 1.03
C LEU A 4 10.05 -21.28 2.39
N ASN A 5 11.04 -20.82 3.13
CA ASN A 5 10.79 -19.97 4.29
C ASN A 5 10.59 -18.51 3.83
N SER A 6 10.17 -17.63 4.75
CA SER A 6 9.94 -16.21 4.43
C SER A 6 11.18 -15.54 3.83
N VAL A 7 12.36 -15.80 4.40
CA VAL A 7 13.64 -15.25 3.93
C VAL A 7 13.90 -15.62 2.46
N ALA A 8 13.63 -16.87 2.08
CA ALA A 8 13.81 -17.31 0.70
C ALA A 8 12.81 -16.65 -0.26
N ILE A 9 11.57 -16.42 0.19
CA ILE A 9 10.55 -15.71 -0.59
C ILE A 9 10.97 -14.26 -0.81
N ASP A 10 11.39 -13.56 0.25
CA ASP A 10 11.83 -12.16 0.19
C ASP A 10 13.04 -12.01 -0.74
N TYR A 11 14.00 -12.93 -0.66
CA TYR A 11 15.17 -12.92 -1.52
C TYR A 11 14.81 -13.13 -3.00
N ILE A 12 13.89 -14.04 -3.32
CA ILE A 12 13.42 -14.25 -4.69
C ILE A 12 12.72 -12.98 -5.21
N TRP A 13 11.89 -12.34 -4.37
CA TRP A 13 11.20 -11.11 -4.73
C TRP A 13 12.18 -9.96 -5.00
N GLU A 14 13.21 -9.81 -4.16
CA GLU A 14 14.27 -8.81 -4.34
C GLU A 14 15.00 -9.00 -5.67
N ARG A 15 15.44 -10.23 -5.97
CA ARG A 15 16.14 -10.55 -7.24
C ARG A 15 15.25 -10.37 -8.46
N PHE A 16 13.96 -10.71 -8.35
CA PHE A 16 12.98 -10.46 -9.41
C PHE A 16 12.87 -8.97 -9.70
N CYS A 17 12.65 -8.15 -8.66
CA CYS A 17 12.53 -6.70 -8.80
C CYS A 17 13.79 -6.09 -9.43
N GLU A 18 14.98 -6.46 -8.97
CA GLU A 18 16.24 -5.94 -9.52
C GLU A 18 16.50 -6.34 -10.97
N THR A 19 16.03 -7.51 -11.39
CA THR A 19 16.28 -8.03 -12.74
C THR A 19 15.29 -7.47 -13.76
N TYR A 20 14.03 -7.30 -13.36
CA TYR A 20 12.92 -7.03 -14.27
C TYR A 20 12.32 -5.64 -14.17
N LEU A 21 12.58 -4.89 -13.10
CA LEU A 21 12.06 -3.54 -12.93
C LEU A 21 13.13 -2.50 -13.19
N ASP A 22 12.77 -1.49 -13.98
CA ASP A 22 13.59 -0.30 -14.09
C ASP A 22 13.48 0.58 -12.82
N LYS A 23 14.27 1.65 -12.80
CA LYS A 23 14.31 2.59 -11.67
C LYS A 23 12.98 3.33 -11.49
N GLU A 24 12.24 3.56 -12.57
CA GLU A 24 10.96 4.27 -12.52
C GLU A 24 9.91 3.38 -11.86
N ALA A 25 9.70 2.17 -12.37
CA ALA A 25 8.80 1.18 -11.81
C ALA A 25 9.13 0.85 -10.35
N SER A 26 10.41 0.70 -10.03
CA SER A 26 10.87 0.49 -8.65
C SER A 26 10.55 1.69 -7.74
N GLY A 27 10.69 2.91 -8.27
CA GLY A 27 10.32 4.15 -7.56
C GLY A 27 8.82 4.25 -7.30
N ILE A 28 7.99 3.92 -8.30
CA ILE A 28 6.53 3.86 -8.18
C ILE A 28 6.14 2.87 -7.08
N MET A 29 6.70 1.65 -7.11
CA MET A 29 6.40 0.62 -6.12
C MET A 29 6.72 1.08 -4.68
N LYS A 30 7.87 1.72 -4.46
CA LYS A 30 8.25 2.29 -3.15
C LYS A 30 7.28 3.36 -2.65
N ASN A 31 6.66 4.11 -3.55
CA ASN A 31 5.67 5.12 -3.18
C ASN A 31 4.31 4.51 -2.82
N ILE A 32 3.96 3.38 -3.44
CA ILE A 32 2.71 2.63 -3.23
C ILE A 32 2.77 1.76 -1.98
N ASP A 33 3.92 1.15 -1.69
CA ASP A 33 4.10 0.18 -0.60
C ASP A 33 3.57 0.64 0.78
N PRO A 34 3.75 1.90 1.21
CA PRO A 34 3.17 2.37 2.47
C PRO A 34 1.63 2.42 2.47
N VAL A 35 1.00 2.64 1.32
CA VAL A 35 -0.48 2.59 1.21
C VAL A 35 -0.93 1.15 1.39
N LEU A 36 -0.32 0.19 0.69
CA LEU A 36 -0.67 -1.22 0.81
C LEU A 36 -0.42 -1.76 2.23
N SER A 37 0.70 -1.38 2.83
CA SER A 37 1.02 -1.70 4.23
C SER A 37 -0.04 -1.15 5.18
N ALA A 38 -0.45 0.11 5.01
CA ALA A 38 -1.51 0.74 5.79
C ALA A 38 -2.84 -0.04 5.73
N MET A 39 -3.21 -0.53 4.54
CA MET A 39 -4.43 -1.31 4.34
C MET A 39 -4.40 -2.70 5.01
N GLY A 40 -3.21 -3.22 5.34
CA GLY A 40 -3.04 -4.48 6.06
C GLY A 40 -3.28 -4.38 7.58
N HIS A 41 -3.33 -3.16 8.13
CA HIS A 41 -3.51 -2.97 9.58
C HIS A 41 -4.97 -3.16 10.01
N LYS A 42 -5.18 -3.98 11.04
CA LYS A 42 -6.46 -4.06 11.75
C LYS A 42 -6.46 -3.05 12.90
N PRO A 43 -7.33 -2.01 12.89
CA PRO A 43 -7.41 -1.05 13.99
C PRO A 43 -7.93 -1.70 15.27
N PHE A 44 -7.38 -1.26 16.42
CA PHE A 44 -7.86 -1.64 17.74
C PHE A 44 -9.13 -0.86 18.13
N GLU A 45 -9.11 0.46 17.91
CA GLU A 45 -10.24 1.37 18.07
C GLU A 45 -10.50 2.11 16.74
N PRO A 46 -11.34 1.55 15.85
CA PRO A 46 -11.62 2.13 14.54
C PRO A 46 -12.22 3.54 14.63
N ASP A 47 -12.94 3.78 15.71
CA ASP A 47 -13.63 5.03 15.95
C ASP A 47 -12.78 6.08 16.69
N SER A 48 -11.50 5.81 16.98
CA SER A 48 -10.64 6.82 17.61
C SER A 48 -10.28 7.93 16.61
N ASP A 49 -10.16 9.16 17.09
CA ASP A 49 -9.74 10.30 16.26
C ASP A 49 -8.38 10.03 15.58
N LEU A 50 -7.48 9.35 16.28
CA LEU A 50 -6.18 8.92 15.75
C LEU A 50 -6.32 7.99 14.54
N HIS A 51 -7.25 7.03 14.58
CA HIS A 51 -7.47 6.15 13.44
C HIS A 51 -8.15 6.89 12.28
N GLN A 52 -9.09 7.78 12.56
CA GLN A 52 -9.75 8.60 11.54
C GLN A 52 -8.75 9.52 10.84
N ASP A 53 -7.87 10.19 11.59
CA ASP A 53 -6.77 10.99 11.04
C ASP A 53 -5.80 10.16 10.21
N PHE A 54 -5.51 8.92 10.64
CA PHE A 54 -4.70 7.98 9.87
C PHE A 54 -5.36 7.67 8.52
N LEU A 55 -6.65 7.33 8.50
CA LEU A 55 -7.40 7.06 7.27
C LEU A 55 -7.40 8.25 6.30
N ILE A 56 -7.58 9.47 6.82
CA ILE A 56 -7.53 10.71 6.02
C ILE A 56 -6.14 10.90 5.40
N LYS A 57 -5.06 10.67 6.17
CA LYS A 57 -3.68 10.75 5.65
C LYS A 57 -3.41 9.74 4.54
N ILE A 58 -3.97 8.53 4.63
CA ILE A 58 -3.84 7.53 3.56
C ILE A 58 -4.60 7.97 2.30
N LEU A 59 -5.79 8.57 2.43
CA LEU A 59 -6.52 9.12 1.29
C LEU A 59 -5.73 10.24 0.59
N ASP A 60 -5.19 11.21 1.34
CA ASP A 60 -4.35 12.28 0.79
C ASP A 60 -3.13 11.73 0.05
N LYS A 61 -2.52 10.66 0.57
CA LYS A 61 -1.42 9.97 -0.12
C LYS A 61 -1.87 9.30 -1.42
N ILE A 62 -3.03 8.65 -1.42
CA ILE A 62 -3.61 8.04 -2.64
C ILE A 62 -3.91 9.11 -3.68
N GLU A 63 -4.51 10.23 -3.29
CA GLU A 63 -4.82 11.33 -4.22
C GLU A 63 -3.55 11.88 -4.89
N LYS A 64 -2.48 12.08 -4.12
CA LYS A 64 -1.17 12.48 -4.66
C LYS A 64 -0.60 11.45 -5.65
N LEU A 65 -0.72 10.16 -5.33
CA LEU A 65 -0.29 9.09 -6.24
C LEU A 65 -1.11 9.05 -7.52
N GLN A 66 -2.42 9.26 -7.46
CA GLN A 66 -3.28 9.29 -8.65
C GLN A 66 -3.01 10.52 -9.53
N LEU A 67 -2.65 11.66 -8.94
CA LEU A 67 -2.20 12.83 -9.70
C LEU A 67 -0.91 12.56 -10.47
N GLN A 68 0.03 11.81 -9.87
CA GLN A 68 1.32 11.49 -10.48
C GLN A 68 1.23 10.29 -11.45
N TYR A 69 0.38 9.31 -11.14
CA TYR A 69 0.26 8.03 -11.83
C TYR A 69 -1.21 7.70 -12.10
N SER A 70 -1.82 8.45 -13.02
CA SER A 70 -3.26 8.37 -13.33
C SER A 70 -3.74 7.01 -13.85
N PHE A 71 -2.83 6.15 -14.28
CA PHE A 71 -3.11 4.79 -14.75
C PHE A 71 -3.25 3.77 -13.62
N ILE A 72 -2.94 4.13 -12.36
CA ILE A 72 -3.01 3.22 -11.22
C ILE A 72 -4.39 3.32 -10.57
N ASP A 73 -5.08 2.19 -10.48
CA ASP A 73 -6.40 2.10 -9.86
C ASP A 73 -6.30 1.82 -8.35
N PHE A 74 -6.78 2.78 -7.54
CA PHE A 74 -6.90 2.67 -6.08
C PHE A 74 -8.36 2.55 -5.61
N SER A 75 -9.30 2.22 -6.51
CA SER A 75 -10.73 2.19 -6.20
C SER A 75 -11.08 1.26 -5.03
N ARG A 76 -10.34 0.15 -4.87
CA ARG A 76 -10.53 -0.81 -3.78
C ARG A 76 -10.10 -0.22 -2.44
N GLU A 77 -8.92 0.39 -2.40
CA GLU A 77 -8.31 1.00 -1.21
C GLU A 77 -9.17 2.17 -0.75
N ILE A 78 -9.56 3.06 -1.68
CA ILE A 78 -10.45 4.19 -1.42
C ILE A 78 -11.79 3.71 -0.84
N LYS A 79 -12.39 2.66 -1.43
CA LYS A 79 -13.66 2.10 -0.92
C LYS A 79 -13.50 1.56 0.50
N CYS A 80 -12.41 0.87 0.79
CA CYS A 80 -12.14 0.32 2.11
C CYS A 80 -11.96 1.44 3.15
N ILE A 81 -11.17 2.47 2.83
CA ILE A 81 -10.96 3.61 3.72
C ILE A 81 -12.28 4.36 3.98
N ARG A 82 -13.06 4.64 2.93
CA ARG A 82 -14.37 5.31 3.05
C ARG A 82 -15.38 4.53 3.90
N THR A 83 -15.26 3.20 3.95
CA THR A 83 -16.10 2.37 4.81
C THR A 83 -15.70 2.47 6.29
N GLY A 84 -14.42 2.75 6.57
CA GLY A 84 -13.91 2.94 7.93
C GLY A 84 -13.98 4.36 8.46
N LEU A 85 -14.27 5.35 7.60
CA LEU A 85 -14.49 6.73 8.02
C LEU A 85 -15.85 6.88 8.72
N LYS A 86 -15.86 7.61 9.83
CA LYS A 86 -17.10 8.03 10.48
C LYS A 86 -17.87 9.00 9.59
N ARG A 87 -19.20 8.92 9.66
CA ARG A 87 -20.12 9.85 8.98
C ARG A 87 -20.25 11.17 9.73
#